data_AF-A0A8J2FCV8-F1
#
_entry.id   AF-A0A8J2FCV8-F1
#
_cell.length_a   1.000
_cell.length_b   1.000
_cell.length_c   1.000
_cell.angle_alpha   90.00
_cell.angle_beta   90.00
_cell.angle_gamma   90.00
#
_symmetry.space_group_name_H-M   'P 1'
#
loop_
_entity.id
_entity.type
_entity.pdbx_description
1 polymer ?
#
loop_
_entity_poly.entity_id
_entity_poly.type
_entity_poly.pdbx_seq_one_letter_code
_entity_poly.pdbx_strand_id
1 'polypeptide(L)'
;DYANHVPESLSDPDPAFVLTRDVLQKILAIHMRFSAGLPVFISGETGIGKTALLEYYAKVRQQLHPLKLMRTVKVHGGVGRAALNSYVKEALQLARFNARKGVRETLLFFDEANTSLEVVWGVKELMTNGRLHGRDLRSEL
;
A
#
# COMPACT_ATOMS: atom_id res chain seq x y z
N ASP A 1 11.20 6.59 -16.69
CA ASP A 1 12.60 6.99 -16.50
C ASP A 1 13.22 6.27 -15.29
N TYR A 2 13.13 4.92 -15.28
CA TYR A 2 13.51 4.07 -14.13
C TYR A 2 15.03 3.85 -13.99
N ALA A 3 15.83 4.43 -14.91
CA ALA A 3 17.24 4.07 -15.09
C ALA A 3 18.23 4.94 -14.30
N ASN A 4 17.81 6.09 -13.77
CA ASN A 4 18.79 7.13 -13.38
C ASN A 4 19.09 7.26 -11.88
N HIS A 5 18.53 6.42 -11.00
CA HIS A 5 18.81 6.48 -9.55
C HIS A 5 18.75 5.09 -8.89
N VAL A 6 19.54 4.12 -9.37
CA VAL A 6 19.82 2.93 -8.56
C VAL A 6 21.03 3.27 -7.68
N PRO A 7 20.88 3.39 -6.35
CA PRO A 7 22.02 3.68 -5.49
C PRO A 7 23.11 2.61 -5.62
N GLU A 8 24.38 3.01 -5.56
CA GLU A 8 25.57 2.16 -5.76
C GLU A 8 25.60 0.91 -4.87
N SER A 9 24.86 0.91 -3.76
CA SER A 9 24.56 -0.28 -2.98
C SER A 9 23.19 -0.15 -2.31
N LEU A 10 22.30 -1.12 -2.56
CA LEU A 10 21.10 -1.32 -1.74
C LEU A 10 21.50 -2.19 -0.55
N SER A 11 21.39 -1.65 0.67
CA SER A 11 21.56 -2.44 1.90
C SER A 11 20.30 -3.29 2.15
N ASP A 12 20.40 -4.39 2.89
CA ASP A 12 19.19 -5.09 3.34
C ASP A 12 18.36 -4.15 4.24
N PRO A 13 17.10 -3.81 3.89
CA PRO A 13 16.27 -2.92 4.70
C PRO A 13 15.83 -3.53 6.03
N ASP A 14 15.89 -4.85 6.18
CA ASP A 14 15.51 -5.54 7.41
C ASP A 14 16.22 -6.90 7.52
N PRO A 15 17.43 -6.95 8.10
CA PRO A 15 18.21 -8.18 8.23
C PRO A 15 17.52 -9.29 9.03
N ALA A 16 16.50 -8.96 9.82
CA ALA A 16 15.72 -9.94 10.58
C ALA A 16 14.62 -10.60 9.72
N PHE A 17 14.28 -10.02 8.56
CA PHE A 17 13.25 -10.55 7.68
C PHE A 17 13.81 -11.67 6.78
N VAL A 18 13.30 -12.88 6.95
CA VAL A 18 13.80 -14.05 6.22
C VAL A 18 13.25 -14.06 4.79
N LEU A 19 14.09 -13.70 3.83
CA LEU A 19 13.78 -13.78 2.40
C LEU A 19 13.92 -15.21 1.86
N THR A 20 12.83 -15.97 1.91
CA THR A 20 12.73 -17.25 1.19
C THR A 20 12.35 -17.03 -0.28
N ARG A 21 12.57 -18.04 -1.14
CA ARG A 21 12.15 -18.01 -2.55
C ARG A 21 10.65 -17.71 -2.70
N ASP A 22 9.82 -18.31 -1.87
CA ASP A 22 8.36 -18.11 -1.89
C ASP A 22 7.98 -16.67 -1.48
N VAL A 23 8.61 -16.13 -0.43
CA VAL A 23 8.44 -14.73 -0.01
C VAL A 23 8.84 -13.77 -1.13
N LEU A 24 9.97 -14.03 -1.80
CA LEU A 24 10.42 -13.23 -2.93
C LEU A 24 9.42 -13.27 -4.10
N GLN A 25 8.89 -14.45 -4.44
CA GLN A 25 7.85 -14.58 -5.47
C GLN A 25 6.59 -13.78 -5.12
N LYS A 26 6.17 -13.77 -3.84
CA LYS A 26 5.04 -12.96 -3.38
C LYS A 26 5.32 -11.47 -3.51
N ILE A 27 6.50 -10.99 -3.11
CA ILE A 27 6.91 -9.59 -3.28
C ILE A 27 6.87 -9.19 -4.76
N LEU A 28 7.43 -10.02 -5.64
CA LEU A 28 7.42 -9.78 -7.08
C LEU A 28 5.99 -9.74 -7.64
N ALA A 29 5.12 -10.65 -7.21
CA ALA A 29 3.71 -10.67 -7.62
C ALA A 29 2.97 -9.39 -7.18
N ILE A 30 3.21 -8.91 -5.96
CA ILE A 30 2.68 -7.66 -5.44
C ILE A 30 3.17 -6.48 -6.28
N HIS A 31 4.48 -6.41 -6.54
CA HIS A 31 5.09 -5.34 -7.32
C HIS A 31 4.53 -5.27 -8.74
N MET A 32 4.39 -6.41 -9.42
CA MET A 32 3.85 -6.48 -10.78
C MET A 32 2.39 -6.02 -10.82
N ARG A 33 1.55 -6.43 -9.86
CA ARG A 33 0.16 -5.97 -9.77
C ARG A 33 0.06 -4.47 -9.56
N PHE A 34 0.84 -3.91 -8.63
CA PHE A 34 0.86 -2.47 -8.41
C PHE A 34 1.33 -1.69 -9.63
N SER A 35 2.38 -2.16 -10.30
CA SER A 35 2.90 -1.52 -11.52
C SER A 35 1.89 -1.55 -12.67
N ALA A 36 1.00 -2.56 -12.69
CA ALA A 36 -0.12 -2.65 -13.62
C ALA A 36 -1.37 -1.84 -13.20
N GLY A 37 -1.31 -1.12 -12.07
CA GLY A 37 -2.48 -0.41 -11.52
C GLY A 37 -3.60 -1.34 -11.02
N LEU A 38 -3.28 -2.61 -10.80
CA LEU A 38 -4.23 -3.60 -10.31
C LEU A 38 -4.25 -3.62 -8.79
N PRO A 39 -5.44 -3.71 -8.18
CA PRO A 39 -5.52 -3.77 -6.74
C PRO A 39 -5.04 -5.15 -6.23
N VAL A 40 -4.50 -5.15 -5.02
CA VAL A 40 -3.88 -6.32 -4.40
C VAL A 40 -4.69 -6.72 -3.17
N PHE A 41 -5.19 -7.96 -3.16
CA PHE A 41 -5.86 -8.56 -2.01
C PHE A 41 -4.99 -9.70 -1.48
N ILE A 42 -4.62 -9.63 -0.20
CA ILE A 42 -3.77 -10.64 0.46
C ILE A 42 -4.60 -11.29 1.56
N SER A 43 -4.87 -12.59 1.40
CA SER A 43 -5.57 -13.42 2.38
C SER A 43 -4.63 -14.44 3.01
N GLY A 44 -4.97 -14.90 4.20
CA GLY A 44 -4.25 -15.92 4.95
C GLY A 44 -4.59 -15.83 6.43
N GLU A 45 -4.10 -16.77 7.23
CA GLU A 45 -4.29 -16.75 8.68
C GLU A 45 -3.56 -15.58 9.35
N THR A 46 -4.01 -15.19 10.54
CA THR A 46 -3.31 -14.21 11.38
C THR A 46 -1.96 -14.78 11.80
N GLY A 47 -0.92 -13.94 11.85
CA GLY A 47 0.43 -14.35 12.26
C GLY A 47 1.32 -14.91 11.14
N ILE A 48 0.80 -15.15 9.94
CA ILE A 48 1.61 -15.65 8.79
C ILE A 48 2.52 -14.58 8.16
N GLY A 49 2.55 -13.36 8.70
CA GLY A 49 3.47 -12.30 8.25
C GLY A 49 3.02 -11.48 7.04
N LYS A 50 1.71 -11.41 6.72
CA LYS A 50 1.18 -10.57 5.62
C LYS A 50 1.60 -9.09 5.76
N THR A 51 1.45 -8.53 6.96
CA THR A 51 1.82 -7.14 7.24
C THR A 51 3.34 -6.95 7.16
N ALA A 52 4.12 -7.86 7.74
CA ALA A 52 5.59 -7.84 7.68
C ALA A 52 6.11 -7.91 6.23
N LEU A 53 5.47 -8.71 5.36
CA LEU A 53 5.80 -8.80 3.94
C LEU A 53 5.62 -7.45 3.22
N LEU A 54 4.49 -6.76 3.47
CA LEU A 54 4.22 -5.46 2.86
C LEU A 54 5.10 -4.35 3.42
N GLU A 55 5.39 -4.39 4.72
CA GLU A 55 6.34 -3.48 5.35
C GLU A 55 7.74 -3.66 4.78
N TYR A 56 8.20 -4.90 4.61
CA TYR A 56 9.48 -5.19 3.95
C TYR A 56 9.51 -4.64 2.52
N TYR A 57 8.46 -4.92 1.72
CA TYR A 57 8.32 -4.36 0.38
C TYR A 57 8.40 -2.83 0.39
N ALA A 58 7.69 -2.16 1.29
CA ALA A 58 7.71 -0.71 1.40
C ALA A 58 9.09 -0.16 1.80
N LYS A 59 9.84 -0.85 2.68
CA LYS A 59 11.21 -0.48 3.03
C LYS A 59 12.17 -0.63 1.84
N VAL A 60 12.05 -1.72 1.06
CA VAL A 60 12.83 -1.90 -0.19
C VAL A 60 12.56 -0.74 -1.15
N ARG A 61 11.29 -0.37 -1.37
CA ARG A 61 10.92 0.76 -2.24
C ARG A 61 11.44 2.10 -1.70
N GLN A 62 11.48 2.28 -0.38
CA GLN A 62 12.00 3.50 0.26
C GLN A 62 13.50 3.74 0.04
N GLN A 63 14.27 2.69 -0.22
CA GLN A 63 15.69 2.84 -0.57
C GLN A 63 15.89 3.44 -1.98
N LEU A 64 14.91 3.25 -2.87
CA LEU A 64 14.88 3.87 -4.20
C LEU A 64 14.26 5.27 -4.17
N HIS A 65 13.36 5.50 -3.21
CA HIS A 65 12.60 6.73 -3.05
C HIS A 65 12.56 7.09 -1.57
N PRO A 66 13.42 8.00 -1.05
CA PRO A 66 13.56 8.29 0.38
C PRO A 66 12.38 9.11 0.94
N LEU A 67 11.16 8.61 0.73
CA LEU A 67 9.87 9.19 1.08
C LEU A 67 9.02 8.10 1.73
N LYS A 68 8.13 8.47 2.65
CA LYS A 68 7.14 7.52 3.16
C LYS A 68 6.21 7.07 2.04
N LEU A 69 6.25 5.79 1.69
CA LEU A 69 5.44 5.24 0.58
C LEU A 69 4.16 4.56 1.05
N MET A 70 4.07 4.17 2.33
CA MET A 70 2.98 3.33 2.82
C MET A 70 2.19 3.97 3.95
N ARG A 71 0.86 3.91 3.85
CA ARG A 71 -0.10 4.17 4.93
C ARG A 71 -0.80 2.87 5.29
N THR A 72 -0.45 2.32 6.45
CA THR A 72 -1.13 1.16 7.05
C THR A 72 -2.31 1.62 7.89
N VAL A 73 -3.48 1.01 7.72
CA VAL A 73 -4.69 1.24 8.49
C VAL A 73 -5.04 -0.06 9.19
N LYS A 74 -5.11 -0.06 10.52
CA LYS A 74 -5.60 -1.22 11.27
C LYS A 74 -7.10 -1.11 11.44
N VAL A 75 -7.85 -2.01 10.81
CA VAL A 75 -9.30 -1.99 10.80
C VAL A 75 -9.83 -2.80 11.98
N HIS A 76 -10.94 -2.34 12.55
CA HIS A 76 -11.69 -3.04 13.58
C HIS A 76 -13.17 -2.70 13.42
N GLY A 77 -14.06 -3.39 14.14
CA GLY A 77 -15.52 -3.22 14.02
C GLY A 77 -16.05 -1.81 14.32
N GLY A 78 -15.23 -0.94 14.92
CA GLY A 78 -15.56 0.46 15.20
C GLY A 78 -15.21 1.43 14.06
N VAL A 79 -14.53 0.97 13.00
CA VAL A 79 -14.16 1.82 11.86
C VAL A 79 -15.39 2.08 11.01
N GLY A 80 -16.00 3.24 11.22
CA GLY A 80 -17.12 3.73 10.42
C GLY A 80 -16.69 4.61 9.25
N ARG A 81 -17.70 5.08 8.50
CA ARG A 81 -17.58 5.97 7.34
C ARG A 81 -16.63 7.17 7.54
N ALA A 82 -16.75 7.88 8.65
CA ALA A 82 -15.94 9.08 8.91
C ALA A 82 -14.45 8.74 9.05
N ALA A 83 -14.13 7.66 9.78
CA ALA A 83 -12.75 7.19 9.94
C ALA A 83 -12.16 6.73 8.60
N LEU A 84 -12.92 5.96 7.81
CA LEU A 84 -12.51 5.56 6.46
C LEU A 84 -12.19 6.76 5.56
N ASN A 85 -13.06 7.78 5.56
CA ASN A 85 -12.80 9.02 4.82
C ASN A 85 -11.51 9.71 5.26
N SER A 86 -11.21 9.73 6.57
CA SER A 86 -9.95 10.28 7.08
C SER A 86 -8.74 9.50 6.56
N TYR A 87 -8.77 8.17 6.65
CA TYR A 87 -7.67 7.32 6.21
C TYR A 87 -7.38 7.48 4.71
N VAL A 88 -8.42 7.53 3.88
CA VAL A 88 -8.27 7.73 2.45
C VAL A 88 -7.76 9.15 2.15
N LYS A 89 -8.24 10.16 2.86
CA LYS A 89 -7.73 11.54 2.74
C LYS A 89 -6.24 11.64 3.08
N GLU A 90 -5.80 10.99 4.16
CA GLU A 90 -4.38 10.93 4.55
C GLU A 90 -3.54 10.25 3.47
N ALA A 91 -4.04 9.15 2.89
CA ALA A 91 -3.36 8.46 1.80
C ALA A 91 -3.24 9.32 0.54
N LEU A 92 -4.29 10.05 0.16
CA LEU A 92 -4.27 10.99 -0.95
C LEU A 92 -3.29 12.15 -0.71
N GLN A 93 -3.22 12.67 0.51
CA GLN A 93 -2.24 13.70 0.88
C GLN A 93 -0.81 13.18 0.74
N LEU A 94 -0.54 11.95 1.18
CA LEU A 94 0.74 11.29 1.00
C LEU A 94 1.06 11.09 -0.49
N ALA A 95 0.09 10.64 -1.28
CA ALA A 95 0.24 10.46 -2.73
C ALA A 95 0.60 11.75 -3.45
N ARG A 96 -0.10 12.86 -3.14
CA ARG A 96 0.21 14.18 -3.69
C ARG A 96 1.60 14.67 -3.27
N PHE A 97 1.97 14.46 -2.02
CA PHE A 97 3.30 14.83 -1.53
C PHE A 97 4.39 14.09 -2.29
N ASN A 98 4.25 12.77 -2.44
CA ASN A 98 5.20 11.92 -3.17
C ASN A 98 5.24 12.32 -4.66
N ALA A 99 4.09 12.57 -5.28
CA ALA A 99 4.00 12.97 -6.69
C ALA A 99 4.74 14.29 -6.97
N ARG A 100 4.63 15.29 -6.08
CA ARG A 100 5.39 16.55 -6.16
C ARG A 100 6.90 16.36 -6.04
N LYS A 101 7.34 15.24 -5.46
CA LYS A 101 8.75 14.84 -5.35
C LYS A 101 9.18 13.88 -6.47
N GLY A 102 8.33 13.69 -7.49
CA GLY A 102 8.62 12.82 -8.63
C GLY A 102 8.29 11.34 -8.42
N VAL A 103 7.71 10.97 -7.27
CA VAL A 103 7.40 9.58 -6.92
C VAL A 103 5.89 9.36 -6.99
N ARG A 104 5.43 8.58 -7.98
CA ARG A 104 4.01 8.32 -8.19
C ARG A 104 3.46 7.14 -7.39
N GLU A 105 4.31 6.51 -6.58
CA GLU A 105 3.95 5.35 -5.78
C GLU A 105 3.49 5.77 -4.39
N THR A 106 2.32 5.30 -3.98
CA THR A 106 1.80 5.39 -2.62
C THR A 106 0.88 4.21 -2.36
N LEU A 107 1.10 3.53 -1.25
CA LEU A 107 0.44 2.29 -0.87
C LEU A 107 -0.48 2.54 0.33
N LEU A 108 -1.77 2.37 0.14
CA LEU A 108 -2.76 2.33 1.23
C LEU A 108 -3.07 0.88 1.55
N PHE A 109 -2.69 0.43 2.74
CA PHE A 109 -2.88 -0.93 3.20
C PHE A 109 -3.91 -0.96 4.32
N PHE A 110 -4.98 -1.74 4.13
CA PHE A 110 -5.98 -2.02 5.16
C PHE A 110 -5.70 -3.39 5.77
N ASP A 111 -5.17 -3.41 6.99
CA ASP A 111 -5.00 -4.63 7.76
C ASP A 111 -6.32 -4.99 8.44
N GLU A 112 -6.64 -6.28 8.49
CA GLU A 112 -7.92 -6.81 9.01
C GLU A 112 -9.17 -6.15 8.36
N ALA A 113 -9.08 -5.81 7.07
CA ALA A 113 -10.11 -5.04 6.35
C ALA A 113 -11.53 -5.63 6.43
N ASN A 114 -11.64 -6.94 6.58
CA ASN A 114 -12.91 -7.68 6.68
C ASN A 114 -13.63 -7.52 8.03
N THR A 115 -13.04 -6.81 9.00
CA THR A 115 -13.65 -6.60 10.32
C THR A 115 -14.64 -5.43 10.36
N SER A 116 -14.75 -4.62 9.30
CA SER A 116 -15.74 -3.54 9.15
C SER A 116 -16.41 -3.58 7.78
N LEU A 117 -17.75 -3.60 7.79
CA LEU A 117 -18.56 -3.51 6.56
C LEU A 117 -18.29 -2.19 5.82
N GLU A 118 -18.17 -1.08 6.54
CA GLU A 118 -17.88 0.22 5.91
C GLU A 118 -16.55 0.18 5.14
N VAL A 119 -15.53 -0.46 5.73
CA VAL A 119 -14.23 -0.61 5.06
C VAL A 119 -14.31 -1.55 3.87
N VAL A 120 -14.95 -2.72 4.00
CA VAL A 120 -15.07 -3.67 2.87
C VAL A 120 -15.76 -3.00 1.67
N TRP A 121 -16.82 -2.22 1.90
CA TRP A 121 -17.59 -1.58 0.83
C TRP A 121 -16.80 -0.43 0.22
N GLY A 122 -16.14 0.39 1.04
CA GLY A 122 -15.31 1.48 0.54
C GLY A 122 -14.07 0.98 -0.20
N VAL A 123 -13.40 -0.07 0.29
CA VAL A 123 -12.27 -0.70 -0.42
C VAL A 123 -12.70 -1.24 -1.77
N LYS A 124 -13.87 -1.90 -1.84
CA LYS A 124 -14.45 -2.33 -3.12
C LYS A 124 -14.62 -1.14 -4.06
N GLU A 125 -15.22 -0.05 -3.61
CA GLU A 125 -15.49 1.13 -4.44
C GLU A 125 -14.20 1.82 -4.94
N LEU A 126 -13.21 1.92 -4.05
CA LEU A 126 -11.89 2.45 -4.36
C LEU A 126 -11.21 1.60 -5.44
N MET A 127 -11.22 0.28 -5.27
CA MET A 127 -10.55 -0.67 -6.17
C MET A 127 -11.23 -0.76 -7.54
N THR A 128 -12.56 -0.70 -7.61
CA THR A 128 -13.28 -0.88 -8.89
C THR A 128 -13.48 0.42 -9.65
N ASN A 129 -13.78 1.52 -8.93
CA ASN A 129 -14.28 2.74 -9.57
C ASN A 129 -13.39 3.96 -9.29
N GLY A 130 -12.40 3.87 -8.40
CA GLY A 130 -11.62 5.01 -7.94
C GLY A 130 -12.46 6.04 -7.18
N ARG A 131 -13.55 5.59 -6.55
CA ARG A 131 -14.50 6.43 -5.82
C ARG A 131 -14.59 6.00 -4.36
N LEU A 132 -15.06 6.91 -3.51
CA LEU A 132 -15.42 6.61 -2.14
C LEU A 132 -16.72 7.32 -1.78
N HIS A 133 -17.75 6.55 -1.49
CA HIS A 133 -19.10 7.02 -1.20
C HIS A 133 -19.66 7.92 -2.31
N GLY A 134 -19.43 7.55 -3.58
CA GLY A 134 -19.86 8.29 -4.75
C GLY A 134 -18.94 9.44 -5.18
N ARG A 135 -18.03 9.88 -4.30
CA ARG A 135 -17.04 10.93 -4.61
C ARG A 135 -15.91 10.35 -5.45
N ASP A 136 -15.65 10.97 -6.61
CA ASP A 136 -14.53 10.60 -7.49
C ASP A 136 -13.21 11.11 -6.91
N LEU A 137 -12.24 10.21 -6.72
CA LEU A 137 -10.93 10.55 -6.15
C LEU A 137 -9.86 10.72 -7.23
N ARG A 138 -10.16 10.47 -8.51
CA ARG A 138 -9.17 10.55 -9.58
C ARG A 138 -8.74 11.99 -9.89
N SER A 139 -9.65 12.95 -9.73
CA SER A 139 -9.34 14.38 -9.79
C SER A 139 -8.55 14.86 -8.56
N GLU A 140 -8.44 14.03 -7.54
CA GLU A 140 -7.73 14.32 -6.31
C GLU A 140 -6.28 13.81 -6.31
N LEU A 141 -5.79 13.19 -7.39
CA LEU A 141 -4.43 12.64 -7.50
C LEU A 141 -3.54 13.45 -8.44
#